data_AF-A0A4R4DEX3-F1
#
_entry.id   AF-A0A4R4DEX3-F1
#
_cell.length_a   1.000
_cell.length_b   1.000
_cell.length_c   1.000
_cell.angle_alpha   90.00
_cell.angle_beta   90.00
_cell.angle_gamma   90.00
#
_symmetry.space_group_name_H-M   'P 1'
#
loop_
_entity.id
_entity.type
_entity.pdbx_description
1 polymer ?
#
loop_
_entity_poly.entity_id
_entity_poly.type
_entity_poly.pdbx_seq_one_letter_code
_entity_poly.pdbx_strand_id
1 'polypeptide(L)'
;MLALAMAGCGALGSPPPAKPPPLPVASAAFDGRYTGSLQVAGAGVGMNRTDCETTPRLLFEVVDGRFTLPLPRPRLERATPAMAGRPVPSYEVLVAADGTVRGISPRTNTELRGRVEGRRMTGRIGGLLCSYDFTADRG
;
A
#
# COMPACT_ATOMS: atom_id res chain seq x y z
N MET A 1 -47.72 10.19 -49.25
CA MET A 1 -46.60 9.26 -49.00
C MET A 1 -45.35 10.11 -48.85
N LEU A 2 -44.89 10.34 -47.61
CA LEU A 2 -43.63 11.03 -47.32
C LEU A 2 -42.68 10.03 -46.68
N ALA A 3 -41.44 10.06 -47.17
CA ALA A 3 -40.43 9.02 -47.03
C ALA A 3 -39.68 9.03 -45.68
N LEU A 4 -39.07 7.87 -45.43
CA LEU A 4 -38.28 7.43 -44.28
C LEU A 4 -37.04 8.28 -43.90
N ALA A 5 -36.69 8.15 -42.62
CA ALA A 5 -35.34 8.09 -42.00
C ALA A 5 -34.56 9.43 -41.86
N MET A 6 -33.83 9.71 -40.78
CA MET A 6 -33.01 8.83 -39.96
C MET A 6 -33.02 9.22 -38.46
N ALA A 7 -33.11 8.21 -37.59
CA ALA A 7 -32.71 8.32 -36.20
C ALA A 7 -31.17 8.33 -36.12
N GLY A 8 -30.59 9.49 -35.84
CA GLY A 8 -29.17 9.61 -35.51
C GLY A 8 -28.97 9.34 -34.02
N CYS A 9 -28.59 8.11 -33.66
CA CYS A 9 -27.93 7.83 -32.39
C CYS A 9 -26.54 8.46 -32.41
N GLY A 10 -26.46 9.73 -32.03
CA GLY A 10 -25.19 10.39 -31.71
C GLY A 10 -24.65 9.77 -30.42
N ALA A 11 -23.54 9.05 -30.54
CA ALA A 11 -22.82 8.44 -29.44
C ALA A 11 -22.58 9.47 -28.32
N LEU A 12 -23.25 9.26 -27.18
CA LEU A 12 -22.88 9.86 -25.90
C LEU A 12 -21.50 9.31 -25.55
N GLY A 13 -20.46 10.02 -25.96
CA GLY A 13 -19.09 9.72 -25.57
C GLY A 13 -19.01 9.67 -24.06
N SER A 14 -18.63 8.51 -23.53
CA SER A 14 -18.39 8.32 -22.10
C SER A 14 -17.47 9.44 -21.60
N PRO A 15 -17.78 10.09 -20.46
CA PRO A 15 -16.89 11.11 -19.90
C PRO A 15 -15.49 10.50 -19.73
N PRO A 16 -14.42 11.27 -20.00
CA PRO A 16 -13.07 10.78 -19.85
C PRO A 16 -12.89 10.23 -18.43
N PRO A 17 -12.17 9.11 -18.27
CA PRO A 17 -11.96 8.50 -16.96
C PRO A 17 -11.42 9.56 -16.00
N ALA A 18 -12.04 9.66 -14.82
CA ALA A 18 -11.67 10.63 -13.81
C ALA A 18 -10.17 10.50 -13.50
N LYS A 19 -9.45 11.62 -13.55
CA LYS A 19 -8.03 11.66 -13.19
C LYS A 19 -7.89 11.15 -11.75
N PRO A 20 -6.91 10.29 -11.45
CA PRO A 20 -6.64 9.88 -10.08
C PRO A 20 -6.39 11.12 -9.21
N PRO A 21 -6.88 11.13 -7.95
CA PRO A 21 -6.65 12.25 -7.05
C PRO A 21 -5.13 12.49 -6.89
N PRO A 22 -4.70 13.76 -6.82
CA PRO A 22 -3.30 14.08 -6.62
C PRO A 22 -2.78 13.43 -5.34
N LEU A 23 -1.53 12.95 -5.38
CA LEU A 23 -0.85 12.49 -4.18
C LEU A 23 -0.66 13.68 -3.22
N PRO A 24 -0.82 13.48 -1.91
CA PRO A 24 -0.54 14.53 -0.94
C PRO A 24 0.91 15.00 -1.01
N VAL A 25 1.17 16.25 -0.61
CA VAL A 25 2.52 16.80 -0.50
C VAL A 25 3.20 16.24 0.76
N ALA A 26 4.45 15.79 0.61
CA ALA A 26 5.25 15.28 1.72
C ALA A 26 5.50 16.37 2.78
N SER A 27 5.62 15.98 4.05
CA SER A 27 5.87 16.91 5.16
C SER A 27 6.96 16.39 6.10
N ALA A 28 7.97 17.24 6.34
CA ALA A 28 9.03 16.98 7.30
C ALA A 28 8.55 17.02 8.78
N ALA A 29 7.30 17.46 9.05
CA ALA A 29 6.76 17.48 10.41
C ALA A 29 6.71 16.10 11.08
N PHE A 30 6.72 15.04 10.27
CA PHE A 30 6.66 13.64 10.69
C PHE A 30 7.99 12.92 10.56
N ASP A 31 9.09 13.64 10.33
CA ASP A 31 10.41 13.04 10.23
C ASP A 31 10.85 12.43 11.57
N GLY A 32 11.72 11.43 11.46
CA GLY A 32 12.31 10.72 12.60
C GLY A 32 12.27 9.21 12.44
N ARG A 33 12.82 8.54 13.46
CA ARG A 33 12.95 7.08 13.50
C ARG A 33 11.73 6.45 14.14
N TYR A 34 11.08 5.54 13.43
CA TYR A 34 9.90 4.82 13.87
C TYR A 34 10.24 3.38 14.19
N THR A 35 9.80 2.89 15.34
CA THR A 35 9.93 1.48 15.75
C THR A 35 8.57 0.91 16.04
N GLY A 36 8.30 -0.29 15.54
CA GLY A 36 6.93 -0.81 15.54
C GLY A 36 6.81 -2.30 15.29
N SER A 37 5.59 -2.71 14.94
CA SER A 37 5.27 -4.08 14.64
C SER A 37 4.30 -4.28 13.48
N LEU A 38 4.32 -5.50 12.95
CA LEU A 38 3.38 -6.02 11.96
C LEU A 38 2.50 -7.10 12.58
N GLN A 39 1.24 -7.12 12.18
CA GLN A 39 0.30 -8.21 12.46
C GLN A 39 -0.37 -8.63 11.16
N VAL A 40 -0.54 -9.94 10.95
CA VAL A 40 -1.28 -10.43 9.78
C VAL A 40 -2.72 -9.92 9.88
N ALA A 41 -3.22 -9.23 8.87
CA ALA A 41 -4.60 -8.75 8.78
C ALA A 41 -5.46 -9.67 7.91
N GLY A 42 -4.86 -10.34 6.92
CA GLY A 42 -5.56 -11.24 6.01
C GLY A 42 -4.63 -12.11 5.19
N ALA A 43 -5.19 -13.17 4.63
CA ALA A 43 -4.54 -14.11 3.74
C ALA A 43 -5.44 -14.35 2.51
N GLY A 44 -4.82 -14.70 1.38
CA GLY A 44 -5.50 -15.03 0.14
C GLY A 44 -6.40 -16.26 0.28
N VAL A 45 -7.33 -16.42 -0.66
CA VAL A 45 -8.25 -17.56 -0.69
C VAL A 45 -7.46 -18.87 -0.77
N GLY A 46 -7.77 -19.83 0.11
CA GLY A 46 -7.10 -21.13 0.17
C GLY A 46 -5.76 -21.13 0.92
N MET A 47 -5.34 -19.99 1.50
CA MET A 47 -4.14 -19.89 2.34
C MET A 47 -4.48 -19.88 3.82
N ASN A 48 -3.58 -20.44 4.64
CA ASN A 48 -3.69 -20.31 6.10
C ASN A 48 -3.08 -18.97 6.54
N ARG A 49 -3.61 -18.38 7.61
CA ARG A 49 -3.06 -17.13 8.16
C ARG A 49 -1.59 -17.28 8.58
N THR A 50 -1.21 -18.47 9.03
CA THR A 50 0.16 -18.84 9.41
C THR A 50 1.15 -18.78 8.24
N ASP A 51 0.67 -18.96 7.00
CA ASP A 51 1.48 -18.84 5.79
C ASP A 51 1.98 -17.40 5.60
N CYS A 52 1.20 -16.43 6.08
CA CYS A 52 1.52 -15.01 6.05
C CYS A 52 2.35 -14.52 7.23
N GLU A 53 2.61 -15.34 8.25
CA GLU A 53 3.38 -14.94 9.43
C GLU A 53 4.79 -14.48 9.05
N THR A 54 5.20 -13.35 9.60
CA THR A 54 6.50 -12.76 9.32
C THR A 54 7.17 -12.24 10.58
N THR A 55 8.42 -11.79 10.49
CA THR A 55 9.09 -11.15 11.62
C THR A 55 8.30 -9.89 12.00
N PRO A 56 7.77 -9.81 13.23
CA PRO A 56 6.76 -8.80 13.55
C PRO A 56 7.37 -7.44 13.88
N ARG A 57 8.65 -7.19 13.59
CA ARG A 57 9.35 -5.97 14.00
C ARG A 57 9.53 -5.05 12.80
N LEU A 58 9.20 -3.77 13.01
CA LEU A 58 9.44 -2.70 12.05
C LEU A 58 10.43 -1.69 12.61
N LEU A 59 11.29 -1.22 11.73
CA LEU A 59 12.20 -0.13 11.98
C LEU A 59 12.41 0.62 10.67
N PHE A 60 12.08 1.91 10.64
CA PHE A 60 12.28 2.75 9.48
C PHE A 60 12.49 4.20 9.90
N GLU A 61 13.00 5.01 8.98
CA GLU A 61 13.26 6.43 9.19
C GLU A 61 12.50 7.23 8.15
N VAL A 62 11.78 8.24 8.60
CA VAL A 62 11.08 9.21 7.76
C VAL A 62 11.99 10.42 7.60
N VAL A 63 12.30 10.75 6.34
CA VAL A 63 13.13 11.90 5.95
C VAL A 63 12.39 12.65 4.86
N ASP A 64 12.19 13.96 5.06
CA ASP A 64 11.41 14.83 4.17
C ASP A 64 10.01 14.27 3.89
N GLY A 65 9.37 13.68 4.92
CA GLY A 65 8.07 13.05 4.81
C GLY A 65 8.06 11.80 3.93
N ARG A 66 9.20 11.14 3.70
CA ARG A 66 9.33 9.96 2.85
C ARG A 66 10.10 8.85 3.53
N PHE A 67 9.78 7.61 3.18
CA PHE A 67 10.55 6.45 3.60
C PHE A 67 10.33 5.27 2.65
N THR A 68 11.24 4.29 2.72
CA THR A 68 11.06 3.00 2.06
C THR A 68 10.81 1.92 3.11
N LEU A 69 9.76 1.13 2.93
CA LEU A 69 9.42 0.04 3.83
C LEU A 69 9.60 -1.32 3.14
N PRO A 70 10.66 -2.08 3.44
CA PRO A 70 10.76 -3.47 3.01
C PRO A 70 9.78 -4.32 3.83
N LEU A 71 8.92 -5.10 3.17
CA LEU A 71 7.99 -5.99 3.85
C LEU A 71 8.69 -7.32 4.20
N PRO A 72 8.85 -7.70 5.48
CA PRO A 72 9.55 -8.93 5.82
C PRO A 72 8.91 -10.18 5.18
N ARG A 73 9.72 -11.10 4.63
CA ARG A 73 9.22 -12.28 3.91
C ARG A 73 8.26 -13.14 4.75
N PRO A 74 7.06 -13.48 4.26
CA PRO A 74 6.14 -14.37 4.97
C PRO A 74 6.69 -15.80 5.08
N ARG A 75 6.11 -16.58 5.98
CA ARG A 75 6.51 -17.97 6.27
C ARG A 75 6.45 -18.85 5.03
N LEU A 76 5.40 -18.74 4.21
CA LEU A 76 5.26 -19.52 2.98
C LEU A 76 6.40 -19.29 1.99
N GLU A 77 6.82 -18.03 1.80
CA GLU A 77 7.96 -17.70 0.94
C GLU A 77 9.27 -18.27 1.48
N ARG A 78 9.43 -18.34 2.81
CA ARG A 78 10.60 -18.98 3.43
C ARG A 78 10.57 -20.50 3.32
N ALA A 79 9.38 -21.11 3.33
CA ALA A 79 9.19 -22.56 3.31
C ALA A 79 9.16 -23.15 1.89
N THR A 80 9.00 -22.32 0.85
CA THR A 80 8.84 -22.79 -0.54
C THR A 80 10.12 -22.53 -1.35
N PRO A 81 10.87 -23.56 -1.77
CA PRO A 81 12.12 -23.39 -2.52
C PRO A 81 11.96 -22.61 -3.81
N ALA A 82 10.84 -22.76 -4.52
CA ALA A 82 10.54 -22.02 -5.75
C ALA A 82 10.37 -20.50 -5.54
N MET A 83 10.22 -20.06 -4.29
CA MET A 83 10.15 -18.64 -3.91
C MET A 83 11.47 -18.14 -3.30
N ALA A 84 12.43 -19.03 -3.05
CA ALA A 84 13.76 -18.64 -2.62
C ALA A 84 14.44 -17.81 -3.72
N GLY A 85 14.99 -16.64 -3.33
CA GLY A 85 15.66 -15.72 -4.26
C GLY A 85 14.76 -14.65 -4.88
N ARG A 86 13.43 -14.71 -4.68
CA ARG A 86 12.55 -13.62 -5.11
C ARG A 86 12.84 -12.34 -4.31
N PRO A 87 12.96 -11.17 -4.97
CA PRO A 87 13.11 -9.90 -4.27
C PRO A 87 11.94 -9.64 -3.33
N VAL A 88 12.26 -9.19 -2.13
CA VAL A 88 11.26 -8.79 -1.14
C VAL A 88 10.56 -7.52 -1.63
N PRO A 89 9.21 -7.45 -1.61
CA PRO A 89 8.52 -6.22 -1.99
C PRO A 89 8.86 -5.11 -1.00
N SER A 90 9.16 -3.93 -1.55
CA SER A 90 9.30 -2.68 -0.82
C SER A 90 8.19 -1.73 -1.19
N TYR A 91 7.84 -0.84 -0.28
CA TYR A 91 6.88 0.25 -0.51
C TYR A 91 7.63 1.58 -0.47
N GLU A 92 7.40 2.40 -1.48
CA GLU A 92 7.78 3.81 -1.46
C GLU A 92 6.64 4.56 -0.78
N VAL A 93 6.92 5.19 0.36
CA VAL A 93 5.90 5.77 1.22
C VAL A 93 6.11 7.26 1.39
N LEU A 94 5.00 8.00 1.36
CA LEU A 94 4.90 9.42 1.64
C LEU A 94 3.99 9.65 2.84
N VAL A 95 4.43 10.54 3.73
CA VAL A 95 3.68 11.08 4.85
C VAL A 95 3.31 12.52 4.53
N ALA A 96 2.02 12.75 4.40
CA ALA A 96 1.43 14.03 4.05
C ALA A 96 1.41 15.00 5.23
N ALA A 97 1.26 16.30 4.96
CA ALA A 97 1.16 17.32 6.01
C ALA A 97 -0.04 17.14 6.97
N ASP A 98 -1.12 16.50 6.52
CA ASP A 98 -2.29 16.17 7.34
C ASP A 98 -2.14 14.86 8.15
N GLY A 99 -0.95 14.25 8.10
CA GLY A 99 -0.64 12.97 8.74
C GLY A 99 -1.07 11.75 7.93
N THR A 100 -1.68 11.91 6.75
CA THR A 100 -2.05 10.78 5.89
C THR A 100 -0.79 10.07 5.38
N VAL A 101 -0.76 8.74 5.48
CA VAL A 101 0.34 7.90 4.97
C VAL A 101 -0.14 7.15 3.74
N ARG A 102 0.58 7.26 2.63
CA ARG A 102 0.32 6.50 1.41
C ARG A 102 1.62 5.94 0.85
N GLY A 103 1.58 4.69 0.42
CA GLY A 103 2.68 4.10 -0.31
C GLY A 103 2.21 3.12 -1.36
N ILE A 104 3.12 2.81 -2.26
CA ILE A 104 2.90 1.86 -3.35
C ILE A 104 4.15 1.00 -3.49
N SER A 105 3.95 -0.29 -3.75
CA SER A 105 5.06 -1.13 -4.16
C SER A 105 5.26 -1.03 -5.66
N PRO A 106 6.42 -0.55 -6.16
CA PRO A 106 6.67 -0.44 -7.60
C PRO A 106 6.70 -1.80 -8.30
N ARG A 107 6.89 -2.91 -7.57
CA ARG A 107 6.90 -4.26 -8.14
C ARG A 107 5.52 -4.89 -8.24
N THR A 108 4.70 -4.76 -7.20
CA THR A 108 3.41 -5.46 -7.11
C THR A 108 2.22 -4.56 -7.37
N ASN A 109 2.43 -3.24 -7.48
CA ASN A 109 1.37 -2.23 -7.56
C ASN A 109 0.35 -2.32 -6.41
N THR A 110 0.77 -2.91 -5.28
CA THR A 110 -0.06 -3.00 -4.09
C THR A 110 0.18 -1.80 -3.19
N GLU A 111 -0.82 -1.46 -2.38
CA GLU A 111 -0.83 -0.21 -1.63
C GLU A 111 -0.51 -0.39 -0.15
N LEU A 112 0.09 0.66 0.41
CA LEU A 112 0.17 0.90 1.84
C LEU A 112 -0.65 2.15 2.15
N ARG A 113 -1.51 2.10 3.17
CA ARG A 113 -2.30 3.24 3.64
C ARG A 113 -2.23 3.33 5.15
N GLY A 114 -2.23 4.54 5.69
CA GLY A 114 -2.15 4.74 7.13
C GLY A 114 -2.33 6.19 7.54
N ARG A 115 -2.04 6.48 8.80
CA ARG A 115 -2.10 7.81 9.40
C ARG A 115 -1.07 7.96 10.51
N VAL A 116 -0.56 9.18 10.69
CA VAL A 116 0.24 9.59 11.83
C VAL A 116 -0.60 10.49 12.74
N GLU A 117 -0.67 10.12 14.01
CA GLU A 117 -1.32 10.88 15.07
C GLU A 117 -0.32 11.08 16.22
N GLY A 118 0.13 12.32 16.40
CA GLY A 118 1.19 12.65 17.34
C GLY A 118 2.51 11.94 16.99
N ARG A 119 2.91 10.98 17.82
CA ARG A 119 4.13 10.16 17.63
C ARG A 119 3.85 8.79 17.01
N ARG A 120 2.58 8.42 16.86
CA ARG A 120 2.19 7.06 16.44
C ARG A 120 1.78 7.05 14.98
N MET A 121 2.33 6.13 14.22
CA MET A 121 1.92 5.79 12.87
C MET A 121 1.18 4.45 12.90
N THR A 122 0.01 4.39 12.28
CA THR A 122 -0.73 3.14 12.08
C THR A 122 -1.12 3.00 10.63
N GLY A 123 -1.34 1.77 10.18
CA GLY A 123 -1.85 1.56 8.83
C GLY A 123 -1.96 0.10 8.45
N ARG A 124 -2.20 -0.11 7.16
CA ARG A 124 -2.35 -1.40 6.51
C ARG A 124 -1.49 -1.46 5.27
N ILE A 125 -0.81 -2.59 5.12
CA ILE A 125 -0.03 -2.98 3.95
C ILE A 125 -0.83 -4.04 3.21
N GLY A 126 -1.27 -3.75 2.01
CA GLY A 126 -1.85 -4.73 1.11
C GLY A 126 -0.74 -5.43 0.34
N GLY A 127 -0.66 -6.75 0.40
CA GLY A 127 0.12 -7.58 -0.51
C GLY A 127 -0.80 -8.37 -1.44
N LEU A 128 -0.22 -9.02 -2.44
CA LEU A 128 -0.97 -9.85 -3.40
C LEU A 128 -1.69 -11.02 -2.73
N LEU A 129 -1.05 -11.61 -1.72
CA LEU A 129 -1.53 -12.82 -1.03
C LEU A 129 -1.71 -12.62 0.48
N CYS A 130 -1.00 -11.66 1.08
CA CYS A 130 -1.03 -11.41 2.51
C CYS A 130 -1.23 -9.92 2.74
N SER A 131 -2.05 -9.56 3.72
CA SER A 131 -2.17 -8.18 4.19
C SER A 131 -1.78 -8.08 5.66
N TYR A 132 -1.26 -6.92 6.03
CA TYR A 132 -0.71 -6.68 7.37
C TYR A 132 -1.20 -5.35 7.92
N ASP A 133 -1.57 -5.34 9.20
CA ASP A 133 -1.71 -4.12 9.96
C ASP A 133 -0.36 -3.79 10.61
N PHE A 134 -0.02 -2.49 10.68
CA PHE A 134 1.18 -2.03 11.33
C PHE A 134 0.91 -0.90 12.31
N THR A 135 1.76 -0.84 13.33
CA THR A 135 1.83 0.25 14.30
C THR A 135 3.30 0.56 14.54
N ALA A 136 3.67 1.83 14.61
CA ALA A 136 5.03 2.25 14.93
C ALA A 136 5.03 3.59 15.67
N ASP A 137 5.92 3.73 16.64
CA ASP A 137 6.08 4.94 17.43
C ASP A 137 7.40 5.64 17.07
N ARG A 138 7.35 6.96 16.91
CA ARG A 138 8.50 7.82 16.68
C ARG A 138 9.29 7.99 17.98
N GLY A 139 10.59 7.70 17.94
CA GLY A 139 11.57 7.87 19.02
C GLY A 139 11.86 9.31 19.37
#